data_AF-A0A382XLE4-F1
#
_entry.id   AF-A0A382XLE4-F1
#
_cell.length_a   1.000
_cell.length_b   1.000
_cell.length_c   1.000
_cell.angle_alpha   90.00
_cell.angle_beta   90.00
_cell.angle_gamma   90.00
#
_symmetry.space_group_name_H-M   'P 1'
#
loop_
_entity.id
_entity.type
_entity.pdbx_description
1 polymer ?
#
loop_
_entity_poly.entity_id
_entity_poly.type
_entity_poly.pdbx_seq_one_letter_code
_entity_poly.pdbx_strand_id
1 'polypeptide(L)'
;MPLRIGTNVTSLNAGRHLNSATRGFSKNIERLSSGLRINRGADDAAGLSVTEGMRAELTGIRQAVRNANMGVHMIQTAEGALNEFSTILVRMRELALSSANSTLTDQDRGAMNSEVQ
;
A
#
# COMPACT_ATOMS: atom_id res chain seq x y z
N MET A 1 16.09 -55.10 -39.00
CA MET A 1 15.09 -54.81 -37.95
C MET A 1 14.05 -55.92 -37.98
N PRO A 2 13.83 -56.69 -36.90
CA PRO A 2 12.80 -57.73 -36.91
C PRO A 2 11.42 -57.07 -36.93
N LEU A 3 10.63 -57.35 -37.96
CA LEU A 3 9.26 -56.86 -38.12
C LEU A 3 8.36 -57.57 -37.09
N ARG A 4 8.09 -56.91 -35.96
CA ARG A 4 7.15 -57.42 -34.94
C ARG A 4 5.75 -56.90 -35.25
N ILE A 5 4.82 -57.81 -35.55
CA ILE A 5 3.46 -57.50 -36.02
C ILE A 5 2.54 -56.99 -34.89
N GLY A 6 2.82 -57.34 -33.63
CA GLY A 6 1.98 -56.97 -32.48
C GLY A 6 2.29 -55.63 -31.80
N THR A 7 3.46 -55.02 -32.06
CA THR A 7 3.86 -53.76 -31.40
C THR A 7 4.56 -52.84 -32.39
N ASN A 8 3.91 -51.73 -32.74
CA ASN A 8 4.47 -50.74 -33.64
C ASN A 8 5.32 -49.72 -32.86
N VAL A 9 6.63 -49.98 -32.78
CA VAL A 9 7.59 -49.16 -32.03
C VAL A 9 7.73 -47.74 -32.60
N THR A 10 7.56 -47.53 -33.92
CA THR A 10 7.64 -46.18 -34.52
C THR A 10 6.43 -45.34 -34.13
N SER A 11 5.23 -45.92 -34.10
CA SER A 11 4.01 -45.25 -33.61
C SER A 11 4.09 -44.89 -32.12
N LEU A 12 4.64 -45.78 -31.28
CA LEU A 12 4.85 -45.53 -29.85
C LEU A 12 5.87 -44.41 -29.64
N ASN A 13 6.91 -44.32 -30.48
CA ASN A 13 7.88 -43.24 -30.40
C ASN A 13 7.26 -41.90 -30.83
N ALA A 14 6.49 -41.88 -31.93
CA ALA A 14 5.74 -40.71 -32.36
C ALA A 14 4.77 -40.22 -31.27
N GLY A 15 4.06 -41.13 -30.61
CA GLY A 15 3.18 -40.81 -29.48
C GLY A 15 3.94 -40.24 -28.26
N ARG A 16 5.15 -40.72 -27.97
CA ARG A 16 6.01 -40.15 -26.91
C ARG A 16 6.46 -38.73 -27.25
N HIS A 17 6.88 -38.48 -28.50
CA HIS A 17 7.26 -37.13 -28.95
C HIS A 17 6.08 -36.17 -28.94
N LEU A 18 4.90 -36.61 -29.40
CA LEU A 18 3.68 -35.80 -29.35
C LEU A 18 3.32 -35.43 -27.91
N ASN A 19 3.33 -36.38 -26.97
CA ASN A 19 3.09 -36.09 -25.55
C ASN A 19 4.12 -35.10 -24.95
N SER A 20 5.38 -35.14 -25.39
CA SER A 20 6.38 -34.16 -24.97
C SER A 20 6.05 -32.76 -25.52
N ALA A 21 5.74 -32.66 -26.82
CA ALA A 21 5.38 -31.42 -27.49
C ALA A 21 4.11 -30.79 -26.91
N THR A 22 3.06 -31.59 -26.65
CA THR A 22 1.83 -31.13 -26.02
C THR A 22 2.09 -30.57 -24.63
N ARG A 23 2.91 -31.23 -23.81
CA ARG A 23 3.28 -30.71 -22.47
C ARG A 23 4.03 -29.37 -22.55
N GLY A 24 4.96 -29.24 -23.49
CA GLY A 24 5.66 -27.97 -23.74
C GLY A 24 4.70 -26.85 -24.19
N PHE A 25 3.78 -27.18 -25.09
CA PHE A 25 2.77 -26.24 -25.57
C PHE A 25 1.82 -25.77 -24.46
N SER A 26 1.31 -26.68 -23.63
CA SER A 26 0.46 -26.34 -22.48
C SER A 26 1.17 -25.39 -21.50
N LYS A 27 2.47 -25.62 -21.23
CA LYS A 27 3.26 -24.73 -20.38
C LYS A 27 3.45 -23.33 -20.99
N ASN A 28 3.64 -23.26 -22.30
CA ASN A 28 3.76 -21.97 -23.00
C ASN A 28 2.44 -21.20 -22.97
N ILE A 29 1.30 -21.88 -23.16
CA ILE A 29 -0.03 -21.26 -23.00
C ILE A 29 -0.23 -20.76 -21.56
N GLU A 30 0.16 -21.53 -20.55
CA GLU A 30 0.04 -21.12 -19.15
C GLU A 30 0.83 -19.83 -18.87
N ARG A 31 2.07 -19.76 -19.38
CA ARG A 31 2.91 -18.55 -19.29
C ARG A 31 2.35 -17.37 -20.07
N LEU A 32 1.80 -17.61 -21.26
CA LEU A 32 1.17 -16.56 -22.06
C LEU A 32 -0.08 -16.00 -21.37
N SER A 33 -0.93 -16.88 -20.83
CA SER A 33 -2.17 -16.50 -20.16
C SER A 33 -1.96 -15.79 -18.82
N SER A 34 -0.90 -16.14 -18.11
CA SER A 34 -0.53 -15.51 -16.82
C SER A 34 0.32 -14.25 -17.01
N GLY A 35 1.02 -14.12 -18.15
CA GLY A 35 2.04 -13.11 -18.37
C GLY A 35 3.30 -13.29 -17.52
N LEU A 36 3.41 -14.38 -16.75
CA LEU A 36 4.51 -14.64 -15.84
C LEU A 36 5.39 -15.77 -16.39
N ARG A 37 6.72 -15.57 -16.29
CA ARG A 37 7.69 -16.61 -16.67
C ARG A 37 7.67 -17.79 -15.68
N ILE A 38 7.45 -17.53 -14.40
CA ILE A 38 7.41 -18.51 -13.31
C ILE A 38 6.00 -18.53 -12.75
N ASN A 39 5.26 -19.61 -12.99
CA ASN A 39 3.89 -19.77 -12.48
C ASN A 39 3.81 -20.75 -11.32
N ARG A 40 4.71 -21.74 -11.29
CA ARG A 40 4.74 -22.79 -10.27
C ARG A 40 6.13 -22.92 -9.69
N GLY A 41 6.22 -23.34 -8.42
CA GLY A 41 7.52 -23.65 -7.79
C GLY A 41 8.30 -24.75 -8.50
N ALA A 42 7.61 -25.62 -9.26
CA ALA A 42 8.23 -26.63 -10.12
C ALA A 42 8.94 -26.04 -11.35
N ASP A 43 8.65 -24.80 -11.75
CA ASP A 43 9.33 -24.14 -12.87
C ASP A 43 10.66 -23.54 -12.45
N ASP A 44 10.72 -22.93 -11.26
CA ASP A 44 11.89 -22.30 -10.67
C ASP A 44 11.62 -21.98 -9.19
N ALA A 45 11.99 -22.87 -8.28
CA ALA A 45 11.70 -22.72 -6.85
C ALA A 45 12.47 -21.53 -6.23
N ALA A 46 13.73 -21.34 -6.63
CA ALA A 46 14.57 -20.24 -6.14
C ALA A 46 14.06 -18.89 -6.67
N GLY A 47 13.78 -18.80 -7.98
CA GLY A 47 13.21 -17.61 -8.60
C GLY A 47 11.85 -17.24 -8.02
N LEU A 48 10.98 -18.24 -7.78
CA LEU A 48 9.69 -18.00 -7.14
C LEU A 48 9.86 -17.45 -5.72
N SER A 49 10.75 -18.03 -4.90
CA SER A 49 10.99 -17.56 -3.53
C SER A 49 11.49 -16.11 -3.49
N VAL A 50 12.37 -15.71 -4.41
CA VAL A 50 12.84 -14.33 -4.50
C VAL A 50 11.70 -13.40 -4.92
N THR A 51 10.89 -13.79 -5.91
CA THR A 51 9.76 -12.96 -6.35
C THR A 51 8.68 -12.82 -5.27
N GLU A 52 8.44 -13.86 -4.47
CA GLU A 52 7.52 -13.76 -3.32
C GLU A 52 8.10 -12.88 -2.20
N GLY A 53 9.42 -12.95 -1.95
CA GLY A 53 10.09 -12.02 -1.05
C GLY A 53 9.93 -10.57 -1.48
N MET A 54 10.16 -10.27 -2.77
CA MET A 54 9.95 -8.93 -3.34
C MET A 54 8.48 -8.51 -3.27
N ARG A 55 7.52 -9.41 -3.49
CA ARG A 55 6.07 -9.11 -3.35
C ARG A 55 5.71 -8.77 -1.90
N ALA A 56 6.27 -9.49 -0.93
CA ALA A 56 6.08 -9.20 0.49
C ALA A 56 6.66 -7.83 0.86
N GLU A 57 7.90 -7.54 0.43
CA GLU A 57 8.54 -6.25 0.65
C GLU A 57 7.73 -5.10 0.03
N LEU A 58 7.27 -5.26 -1.22
CA LEU A 58 6.47 -4.27 -1.91
C LEU A 58 5.13 -4.01 -1.20
N THR A 59 4.52 -5.05 -0.63
CA THR A 59 3.31 -4.92 0.19
C THR A 59 3.61 -4.19 1.50
N GLY A 60 4.76 -4.48 2.13
CA GLY A 60 5.26 -3.76 3.29
C GLY A 60 5.49 -2.28 3.01
N ILE A 61 6.18 -1.93 1.92
CA ILE A 61 6.41 -0.55 1.48
C ILE A 61 5.09 0.17 1.22
N ARG A 62 4.12 -0.47 0.55
CA ARG A 62 2.78 0.12 0.33
C ARG A 62 2.08 0.45 1.64
N GLN A 63 2.20 -0.41 2.66
CA GLN A 63 1.64 -0.11 3.98
C GLN A 63 2.43 1.00 4.68
N ALA A 64 3.76 1.03 4.58
CA ALA A 64 4.59 2.07 5.15
C ALA A 64 4.23 3.45 4.57
N VAL A 65 4.03 3.55 3.26
CA VAL A 65 3.57 4.78 2.58
C VAL A 65 2.19 5.21 3.09
N ARG A 66 1.24 4.28 3.23
CA ARG A 66 -0.07 4.59 3.83
C ARG A 66 0.06 5.11 5.25
N ASN A 67 0.88 4.47 6.08
CA ASN A 67 1.12 4.89 7.47
C ASN A 67 1.76 6.28 7.53
N ALA A 68 2.73 6.57 6.66
CA ALA A 68 3.35 7.88 6.57
C ALA A 68 2.32 8.97 6.22
N ASN A 69 1.46 8.72 5.23
CA ASN A 69 0.38 9.64 4.86
C ASN A 69 -0.61 9.86 6.01
N MET A 70 -0.96 8.80 6.75
CA MET A 70 -1.80 8.93 7.95
C MET A 70 -1.13 9.79 9.02
N GLY A 71 0.19 9.65 9.21
CA GLY A 71 0.97 10.50 10.11
C GLY A 71 0.95 11.97 9.68
N VAL A 72 1.12 12.23 8.38
CA VAL A 72 1.02 13.59 7.82
C VAL A 72 -0.36 14.19 8.06
N HIS A 73 -1.45 13.45 7.82
CA HIS A 73 -2.81 13.94 8.06
C HIS A 73 -3.07 14.25 9.54
N MET A 74 -2.53 13.45 10.45
CA MET A 74 -2.64 13.71 11.88
C MET A 74 -1.88 14.99 12.28
N ILE A 75 -0.67 15.18 11.75
CA ILE A 75 0.11 16.40 11.97
C ILE A 75 -0.62 17.62 11.39
N GLN A 76 -1.20 17.53 10.18
CA GLN A 76 -1.97 18.63 9.59
C GLN A 76 -3.20 19.01 10.43
N THR A 77 -3.87 18.01 11.01
CA THR A 77 -5.02 18.26 11.90
C THR A 77 -4.55 18.92 13.20
N ALA A 78 -3.42 18.48 13.76
CA ALA A 78 -2.82 19.11 14.92
C ALA A 78 -2.35 20.54 14.62
N GLU A 79 -1.76 20.80 13.46
CA GLU A 79 -1.36 22.14 13.00
C GLU A 79 -2.56 23.06 12.84
N GLY A 80 -3.66 22.58 12.26
CA GLY A 80 -4.93 23.31 12.20
C GLY A 80 -5.45 23.70 13.59
N ALA A 81 -5.44 22.75 14.53
CA ALA A 81 -5.84 23.03 15.92
C ALA A 81 -4.90 24.03 16.61
N LEU A 82 -3.58 23.93 16.37
CA LEU A 82 -2.60 24.88 16.92
C LEU A 82 -2.77 26.30 16.36
N ASN A 83 -3.15 26.44 15.10
CA ASN A 83 -3.47 27.75 14.50
C ASN A 83 -4.72 28.37 15.15
N GLU A 84 -5.74 27.58 15.44
CA GLU A 84 -6.90 28.04 16.22
C GLU A 84 -6.50 28.46 17.63
N PHE A 85 -5.70 27.66 18.34
CA PHE A 85 -5.20 28.03 19.67
C PHE A 85 -4.36 29.33 19.66
N SER A 86 -3.52 29.52 18.64
CA SER A 86 -2.76 30.77 18.46
C SER A 86 -3.70 31.97 18.29
N THR A 87 -4.75 31.81 17.48
CA THR A 87 -5.76 32.86 17.26
C THR A 87 -6.51 33.19 18.55
N ILE A 88 -6.90 32.18 19.34
CA ILE A 88 -7.54 32.35 20.64
C ILE A 88 -6.59 33.06 21.62
N LEU A 89 -5.30 32.69 21.66
CA LEU A 89 -4.31 33.34 22.52
C LEU A 89 -4.12 34.82 22.19
N VAL A 90 -4.10 35.19 20.90
CA VAL A 90 -4.05 36.60 20.47
C VAL A 90 -5.32 37.32 20.92
N ARG A 91 -6.50 36.72 20.74
CA ARG A 91 -7.77 37.30 21.19
C ARG A 91 -7.82 37.50 22.71
N MET A 92 -7.39 36.52 23.48
CA MET A 92 -7.29 36.64 24.94
C MET A 92 -6.33 37.76 25.35
N ARG A 93 -5.22 37.95 24.63
CA ARG A 93 -4.29 39.05 24.87
C ARG A 93 -4.92 40.42 24.55
N GLU A 94 -5.67 40.53 23.46
CA GLU A 94 -6.41 41.75 23.12
C GLU A 94 -7.44 42.09 24.19
N LEU A 95 -8.22 41.11 24.66
CA LEU A 95 -9.20 41.27 25.74
C LEU A 95 -8.51 41.69 27.04
N ALA A 96 -7.38 41.08 27.39
CA ALA A 96 -6.60 41.45 28.57
C ALA A 96 -6.11 42.91 28.49
N LEU A 97 -5.56 43.35 27.35
CA LEU A 97 -5.13 44.74 27.15
C LEU A 97 -6.30 45.72 27.17
N SER A 98 -7.44 45.34 26.58
CA SER A 98 -8.65 46.16 26.57
C SER A 98 -9.23 46.33 27.98
N SER A 99 -9.22 45.27 28.79
CA SER A 99 -9.65 45.28 30.19
C SER A 99 -8.74 46.12 31.11
N ALA A 100 -7.47 46.29 30.73
CA ALA A 100 -6.51 47.11 31.47
C ALA A 100 -6.73 48.62 31.27
N ASN A 101 -7.56 49.03 30.31
CA ASN A 101 -7.87 50.45 30.08
C ASN A 101 -8.72 51.04 31.23
N SER A 102 -8.35 52.22 31.72
CA SER A 102 -8.98 52.84 32.90
C SER A 102 -10.35 53.45 32.63
N THR A 103 -10.78 53.53 31.36
CA THR A 103 -12.08 54.09 30.96
C THR A 103 -13.19 53.04 30.87
N LEU A 104 -12.87 51.75 31.04
CA LEU A 104 -13.84 50.65 30.96
C LEU A 104 -14.57 50.45 32.30
N THR A 105 -15.88 50.17 32.26
CA THR A 105 -16.67 49.89 33.46
C THR A 105 -16.45 48.47 33.98
N ASP A 106 -16.78 48.20 35.25
CA ASP A 106 -16.70 46.85 35.83
C ASP A 106 -17.60 45.84 35.11
N GLN A 107 -18.70 46.31 34.52
CA GLN A 107 -19.61 45.48 33.73
C GLN A 107 -18.99 45.06 32.39
N ASP A 108 -18.25 45.96 31.73
CA ASP A 108 -17.49 45.66 30.51
C ASP A 108 -16.33 44.69 30.78
N ARG A 109 -15.64 44.87 31.91
CA ARG A 109 -14.59 43.96 32.38
C ARG A 109 -15.15 42.56 32.68
N GLY A 110 -16.34 42.48 33.24
CA GLY A 110 -17.06 41.22 33.47
C GLY A 110 -17.42 40.50 32.17
N ALA A 111 -17.91 41.23 31.16
CA ALA A 111 -18.22 40.67 29.84
C ALA A 111 -16.96 40.15 29.11
N MET A 112 -15.85 40.90 29.14
CA MET A 112 -14.58 40.45 28.55
C MET A 112 -14.02 39.20 29.24
N ASN A 113 -14.14 39.10 30.57
CA ASN A 113 -13.73 37.90 31.30
C ASN A 113 -14.61 36.69 30.95
N SER A 114 -15.89 36.89 30.67
CA SER A 114 -16.78 35.82 30.21
C SER A 114 -16.48 35.32 28.79
N GLU A 115 -15.82 36.13 27.96
CA GLU A 115 -15.37 35.72 26.61
C GLU A 115 -14.05 34.92 26.66
N VAL A 116 -13.27 35.08 27.74
CA VAL A 116 -12.00 34.37 27.96
C VAL A 116 -12.18 33.00 28.62
N GLN A 117 -13.21 32.83 29.46
CA GLN A 117 -13.54 31.57 30.15
C GLN A 117 -14.27 30.57 29.24
#